data_AF-A0A4Q0ZLZ0-F1
#
_entry.id   AF-A0A4Q0ZLZ0-F1
#
_cell.length_a   1.000
_cell.length_b   1.000
_cell.length_c   1.000
_cell.angle_alpha   90.00
_cell.angle_beta   90.00
_cell.angle_gamma   90.00
#
_symmetry.space_group_name_H-M   'P 1'
#
loop_
_entity.id
_entity.type
_entity.pdbx_description
1 polymer ?
#
loop_
_entity_poly.entity_id
_entity_poly.type
_entity_poly.pdbx_seq_one_letter_code
_entity_poly.pdbx_strand_id
1 'polypeptide(L)' 'MQLSVIYELRANNVKEEHIETIMQKVENRLSEENIDIELQKLGYPKIFTVDYDDYDEYNYDDEDDDKY' A
#
# COMPACT_ATOMS: atom_id res chain seq x y z
N MET A 1 0.42 -7.49 8.06
CA MET A 1 0.40 -6.50 6.97
C MET A 1 1.81 -6.03 6.59
N GLN A 2 2.63 -5.47 7.49
CA GLN A 2 4.00 -5.04 7.12
C GLN A 2 4.92 -6.18 6.63
N LEU A 3 4.90 -7.34 7.30
CA LEU A 3 5.71 -8.50 6.89
C LEU A 3 5.32 -9.03 5.50
N SER A 4 4.02 -9.08 5.17
CA SER A 4 3.56 -9.55 3.86
C SER A 4 4.00 -8.63 2.72
N VAL A 5 3.93 -7.31 2.93
CA VAL A 5 4.44 -6.32 1.97
C VAL A 5 5.94 -6.53 1.70
N ILE A 6 6.74 -6.68 2.75
CA ILE A 6 8.19 -6.86 2.62
C ILE A 6 8.52 -8.15 1.83
N TYR A 7 7.81 -9.25 2.09
CA TYR A 7 8.01 -10.49 1.34
C TYR A 7 7.66 -10.34 -0.14
N GLU A 8 6.57 -9.64 -0.44
CA GLU A 8 6.14 -9.39 -1.82
C GLU A 8 7.17 -8.54 -2.58
N LEU A 9 7.68 -7.48 -1.96
CA LEU A 9 8.74 -6.64 -2.51
C LEU A 9 10.02 -7.45 -2.80
N ARG A 10 10.42 -8.33 -1.88
CA ARG A 10 11.57 -9.22 -2.06
C ARG A 10 11.34 -10.24 -3.19
N ALA A 11 10.14 -10.81 -3.27
CA ALA A 11 9.77 -11.74 -4.34
C ALA A 11 9.87 -11.09 -5.72
N ASN A 12 9.65 -9.79 -5.81
CA ASN A 12 9.76 -8.99 -7.03
C ASN A 12 11.14 -8.35 -7.25
N ASN A 13 12.18 -8.83 -6.56
CA ASN A 13 13.57 -8.36 -6.70
C ASN A 13 13.77 -6.87 -6.38
N VAL A 14 12.93 -6.29 -5.53
CA VAL A 14 13.20 -4.95 -4.96
C VAL A 14 14.37 -5.08 -3.99
N LYS A 15 15.37 -4.21 -4.12
CA LYS A 15 16.57 -4.25 -3.27
C LYS A 15 16.21 -3.90 -1.83
N GLU A 16 16.88 -4.54 -0.87
CA GLU A 16 16.63 -4.32 0.56
C GLU A 16 16.75 -2.84 0.97
N GLU A 17 17.77 -2.13 0.47
CA GLU A 17 17.97 -0.68 0.70
C GLU A 17 16.77 0.18 0.24
N HIS A 18 16.13 -0.24 -0.84
CA HIS A 18 14.94 0.43 -1.38
C HIS A 18 13.69 0.04 -0.60
N ILE A 19 13.57 -1.22 -0.16
CA ILE A 19 12.47 -1.66 0.70
C ILE A 19 12.46 -0.84 2.00
N GLU A 20 13.59 -0.73 2.68
CA GLU A 20 13.70 0.09 3.90
C GLU A 20 13.30 1.55 3.64
N THR A 21 13.80 2.14 2.54
CA THR A 21 13.48 3.51 2.14
C THR A 21 11.98 3.70 1.87
N ILE A 22 11.36 2.77 1.12
CA ILE A 22 9.93 2.82 0.82
C ILE A 22 9.13 2.72 2.12
N MET A 23 9.42 1.75 2.97
CA MET A 23 8.71 1.52 4.23
C MET A 23 8.78 2.71 5.17
N GLN A 24 9.92 3.40 5.24
CA GLN A 24 10.05 4.65 6.01
C GLN A 24 9.18 5.78 5.45
N LYS A 25 9.11 5.93 4.12
CA LYS A 25 8.33 7.01 3.48
C LYS A 25 6.82 6.83 3.58
N VAL A 26 6.36 5.58 3.64
CA VAL A 26 4.94 5.24 3.71
C VAL A 26 4.50 4.91 5.14
N GLU A 27 5.36 4.99 6.15
CA GLU A 27 5.08 4.57 7.54
C GLU A 27 3.76 5.16 8.08
N ASN A 28 3.50 6.45 7.84
CA ASN A 28 2.31 7.15 8.31
C ASN A 28 1.09 7.04 7.37
N ARG A 29 1.26 6.41 6.21
CA ARG A 29 0.26 6.28 5.14
C ARG A 29 0.41 4.95 4.41
N LEU A 30 0.59 3.88 5.19
CA LEU A 30 0.91 2.56 4.66
C LEU A 30 -0.30 2.01 3.91
N SER A 31 -0.29 2.20 2.59
CA SER A 31 -1.21 1.59 1.65
C SER A 31 -0.41 1.03 0.48
N GLU A 32 -0.96 0.03 -0.17
CA GLU A 32 -0.34 -0.58 -1.33
C GLU A 32 -0.17 0.44 -2.48
N GLU A 33 -1.11 1.38 -2.66
CA GLU A 33 -1.00 2.50 -3.60
C GLU A 33 0.22 3.38 -3.31
N ASN A 34 0.42 3.77 -2.04
CA ASN A 34 1.56 4.59 -1.65
C ASN A 34 2.90 3.84 -1.83
N ILE A 35 2.90 2.51 -1.65
CA ILE A 35 4.07 1.66 -1.92
C ILE A 35 4.38 1.65 -3.42
N ASP A 36 3.38 1.43 -4.27
CA ASP A 36 3.52 1.45 -5.73
C ASP A 36 4.01 2.82 -6.25
N ILE A 37 3.54 3.93 -5.67
CA ILE A 37 4.03 5.28 -5.99
C ILE A 37 5.54 5.40 -5.71
N GLU A 38 6.00 4.93 -4.55
CA GLU A 38 7.44 4.99 -4.20
C GLU A 38 8.28 4.00 -5.03
N LEU A 39 7.73 2.83 -5.38
CA LEU A 39 8.35 1.89 -6.31
C LEU A 39 8.59 2.53 -7.68
N GLN A 40 7.57 3.17 -8.24
CA GLN A 40 7.68 3.84 -9.55
C GLN A 40 8.71 4.97 -9.54
N LYS A 41 8.81 5.74 -8.45
CA LYS A 41 9.85 6.79 -8.29
C LYS A 41 11.27 6.23 -8.32
N LEU A 42 11.46 4.98 -7.89
CA LEU A 42 12.73 4.27 -7.90
C LEU A 42 12.95 3.46 -9.20
N GLY A 43 12.00 3.51 -10.14
CA GLY A 43 12.07 2.83 -11.43
C GLY A 43 11.58 1.38 -11.42
N TYR A 44 10.90 0.95 -10.37
CA TYR A 44 10.25 -0.36 -10.31
C TYR A 44 8.86 -0.32 -10.93
N PRO A 45 8.39 -1.44 -11.52
CA PRO A 45 6.98 -1.59 -11.87
C PRO A 45 6.11 -1.58 -10.61
N LYS A 46 4.83 -1.29 -10.79
CA LYS A 46 3.82 -1.52 -9.76
C LYS A 46 3.73 -3.02 -9.44
N ILE A 47 3.63 -3.35 -8.16
CA ILE A 47 3.61 -4.74 -7.67
C ILE A 47 2.23 -5.08 -7.12
N PHE A 48 1.56 -4.13 -6.46
CA PHE A 48 0.33 -4.39 -5.74
C PHE A 48 -0.92 -4.03 -6.55
N THR A 49 -0.89 -4.22 -7.88
CA THR A 49 -1.86 -3.74 -8.89
C THR A 49 -3.29 -4.30 -8.78
N VAL A 50 -3.86 -4.38 -7.58
CA VAL A 50 -5.31 -4.31 -7.42
C VAL A 50 -5.69 -2.89 -7.81
N ASP A 51 -6.57 -2.73 -8.80
CA ASP A 51 -7.09 -1.43 -9.19
C ASP A 51 -7.72 -0.76 -7.95
N TYR A 52 -6.99 0.17 -7.31
CA TYR A 52 -7.49 0.92 -6.15
C TYR A 52 -8.77 1.69 -6.46
N ASP A 53 -9.04 1.92 -7.74
CA ASP A 53 -10.29 2.49 -8.27
C ASP A 53 -11.54 1.64 -7.93
N ASP A 54 -11.39 0.34 -7.63
CA ASP A 54 -12.52 -0.55 -7.28
C ASP A 54 -12.83 -0.59 -5.76
N TYR A 55 -11.99 -0.01 -4.90
CA TYR A 55 -12.12 -0.13 -3.43
C TYR A 55 -12.57 1.16 -2.71
N ASP A 56 -12.80 2.25 -3.45
CA ASP A 56 -13.44 3.47 -2.91
C ASP A 56 -14.99 3.34 -2.79
N GLU A 57 -15.58 2.18 -3.13
CA GLU A 57 -17.02 1.89 -2.96
C GLU A 57 -17.34 1.07 -1.70
N TYR A 58 -16.54 1.20 -0.65
CA TYR A 58 -16.96 0.83 0.71
C TYR A 58 -16.88 2.05 1.62
N ASN A 59 -17.77 3.01 1.32
CA ASN A 59 -18.08 4.13 2.19
C ASN A 59 -18.63 3.55 3.51
N TYR A 60 -17.76 3.45 4.52
CA TYR A 60 -18.07 2.99 5.87
C TYR A 60 -18.79 4.12 6.63
N ASP A 61 -19.91 4.58 6.07
CA ASP A 61 -20.80 5.60 6.63
C ASP A 61 -22.06 4.93 7.20
N ASP A 62 -21.89 3.76 7.83
CA ASP A 62 -22.92 3.15 8.69
C ASP A 62 -22.75 3.69 10.13
N GLU A 63 -22.85 5.02 10.28
CA GLU A 63 -23.28 5.64 11.54
C GLU A 63 -24.81 5.51 11.64
N ASP A 64 -25.29 4.29 11.82
CA ASP A 64 -26.68 3.99 12.17
C ASP A 64 -26.68 3.47 13.62
N ASP A 65 -26.76 4.38 14.61
CA ASP A 65 -27.64 4.19 15.78
C ASP A 65 -27.80 5.48 16.62
N ASP A 66 -28.33 6.54 16.00
CA ASP A 66 -29.09 7.55 16.74
C ASP A 66 -30.57 7.14 16.73
N LYS A 67 -30.96 6.20 17.62
CA LYS A 67 -32.38 5.96 17.89
C LYS A 67 -32.70 5.51 19.33
N TYR A 68 -33.20 6.50 20.08
CA TYR A 68 -34.03 6.48 21.30
C TYR A 68 -33.38 6.36 22.68
#